data_AF-A0A3V8I8X2-F1
#
_entry.id   AF-A0A3V8I8X2-F1
#
_cell.length_a   1.000
_cell.length_b   1.000
_cell.length_c   1.000
_cell.angle_alpha   90.00
_cell.angle_beta   90.00
_cell.angle_gamma   90.00
#
_symmetry.space_group_name_H-M   'P 1'
#
loop_
_entity.id
_entity.type
_entity.pdbx_description
1 polymer ?
#
loop_
_entity_poly.entity_id
_entity_poly.type
_entity_poly.pdbx_seq_one_letter_code
_entity_poly.pdbx_strand_id
1 'polypeptide(L)'
;MMVSDNSLSEMFEPDFDTHWRSFFLYRDGELQEASGYQLDHLFNDVFPVFRKAYQSFCAAHEFGRILDILLPEGEVKEQLRTAALSGASDVKMVDDDSQLKLGEIFEPYLDGWLLQEGHIQQITDCYELQEVSGSEKAETFFCLGAAFCRYSSSAVFGTEWESPQILRGYASGLLEEAHRQHPALFAAADFTPEERMGDIRGRLRGGDGGHFTCTAVLSDILVEHAEKNFPQRLATLYPMAWR
;
A
#
# COMPACT_ATOMS: atom_id res chain seq x y z
N MET A 1 -9.68 6.77 -30.24
CA MET A 1 -10.43 6.01 -29.23
C MET A 1 -11.84 6.56 -29.20
N MET A 2 -12.85 5.70 -29.14
CA MET A 2 -14.26 6.07 -28.93
C MET A 2 -14.72 5.40 -27.64
N VAL A 3 -15.25 6.19 -26.71
CA VAL A 3 -15.56 5.78 -25.34
C VAL A 3 -16.88 6.43 -24.92
N SER A 4 -17.65 5.74 -24.07
CA SER A 4 -18.89 6.31 -23.52
C SER A 4 -18.56 7.39 -22.48
N ASP A 5 -19.51 8.30 -22.22
CA ASP A 5 -19.33 9.34 -21.19
C ASP A 5 -19.07 8.75 -19.79
N ASN A 6 -19.80 7.68 -19.45
CA ASN A 6 -19.63 6.97 -18.18
C ASN A 6 -18.23 6.33 -18.08
N SER A 7 -17.82 5.57 -19.10
CA SER A 7 -16.50 4.92 -19.12
C SER A 7 -15.36 5.93 -19.17
N LEU A 8 -15.56 7.09 -19.81
CA LEU A 8 -14.57 8.16 -19.84
C LEU A 8 -14.36 8.74 -18.43
N SER A 9 -15.44 8.95 -17.69
CA SER A 9 -15.40 9.45 -16.31
C SER A 9 -14.67 8.46 -15.39
N GLU A 10 -15.02 7.17 -15.46
CA GLU A 10 -14.35 6.09 -14.71
C GLU A 10 -12.85 5.98 -15.05
N MET A 11 -12.47 6.18 -16.32
CA MET A 11 -11.05 6.18 -16.73
C MET A 11 -10.26 7.40 -16.24
N PHE A 12 -10.91 8.51 -15.87
CA PHE A 12 -10.24 9.66 -15.28
C PHE A 12 -10.12 9.57 -13.76
N GLU A 13 -11.10 8.96 -13.11
CA GLU A 13 -11.17 8.78 -11.66
C GLU A 13 -11.37 7.29 -11.32
N PRO A 14 -10.34 6.44 -11.55
CA PRO A 14 -10.47 5.01 -11.39
C PRO A 14 -10.51 4.60 -9.92
N ASP A 15 -11.32 3.58 -9.64
CA ASP A 15 -11.33 2.82 -8.39
C ASP A 15 -10.61 1.46 -8.54
N PHE A 16 -10.73 0.57 -7.56
CA PHE A 16 -10.10 -0.76 -7.60
C PHE A 16 -10.66 -1.69 -8.69
N ASP A 17 -11.88 -1.42 -9.19
CA ASP A 17 -12.65 -2.33 -10.04
C ASP A 17 -12.84 -1.77 -11.46
N THR A 18 -12.25 -0.62 -11.76
CA THR A 18 -12.41 0.10 -13.03
C THR A 18 -12.01 -0.75 -14.23
N HIS A 19 -12.95 -0.92 -15.16
CA HIS A 19 -12.71 -1.68 -16.40
C HIS A 19 -12.07 -0.83 -17.49
N TRP A 20 -10.74 -0.89 -17.59
CA TRP A 20 -9.96 -0.08 -18.54
C TRP A 20 -10.12 -0.44 -20.02
N ARG A 21 -10.82 -1.53 -20.37
CA ARG A 21 -11.05 -1.91 -21.78
C ARG A 21 -12.45 -1.55 -22.28
N SER A 22 -13.14 -0.62 -21.59
CA SER A 22 -14.45 -0.07 -21.96
C SER A 22 -14.39 0.96 -23.10
N PHE A 23 -13.64 0.69 -24.18
CA PHE A 23 -13.52 1.60 -25.33
C PHE A 23 -13.35 0.86 -26.66
N PHE A 24 -13.69 1.52 -27.76
CA PHE A 24 -13.35 1.08 -29.11
C PHE A 24 -12.09 1.81 -29.61
N LEU A 25 -11.14 1.04 -30.13
CA LEU A 25 -9.90 1.56 -30.71
C LEU A 25 -10.00 1.60 -32.23
N TYR A 26 -9.54 2.67 -32.84
CA TYR A 26 -9.52 2.84 -34.30
C TYR A 26 -8.13 3.26 -34.74
N ARG A 27 -7.69 2.76 -35.90
CA ARG A 27 -6.49 3.20 -36.62
C ARG A 27 -6.87 3.40 -38.07
N ASP A 28 -6.60 4.58 -38.61
CA ASP A 28 -6.93 4.94 -40.00
C ASP A 28 -8.41 4.69 -40.39
N GLY A 29 -9.32 4.86 -39.42
CA GLY A 29 -10.77 4.64 -39.59
C GLY A 29 -11.23 3.19 -39.40
N GLU A 30 -10.31 2.24 -39.25
CA GLU A 30 -10.63 0.82 -39.05
C GLU A 30 -10.63 0.43 -37.57
N LEU A 31 -11.65 -0.33 -37.17
CA LEU A 31 -11.79 -0.87 -35.82
C LEU A 31 -10.63 -1.84 -35.52
N GLN A 32 -10.01 -1.66 -34.36
CA GLN A 32 -8.89 -2.47 -33.88
C GLN A 32 -9.35 -3.37 -32.73
N GLU A 33 -8.75 -4.56 -32.62
CA GLU A 33 -8.96 -5.44 -31.48
C GLU A 33 -8.19 -4.91 -30.27
N ALA A 34 -8.88 -4.31 -29.30
CA ALA A 34 -8.25 -3.67 -28.15
C ALA A 34 -7.41 -4.65 -27.31
N SER A 35 -7.84 -5.91 -27.19
CA SER A 35 -7.13 -7.01 -26.48
C SER A 35 -5.69 -7.20 -26.97
N GLY A 36 -5.42 -6.94 -28.25
CA GLY A 36 -4.08 -7.05 -28.85
C GLY A 36 -3.10 -5.94 -28.45
N TYR A 37 -3.56 -4.91 -27.74
CA TYR A 37 -2.73 -3.80 -27.28
C TYR A 37 -2.44 -3.89 -25.78
N GLN A 38 -1.17 -3.69 -25.42
CA GLN A 38 -0.74 -3.44 -24.05
C GLN A 38 -1.20 -2.04 -23.63
N LEU A 39 -1.97 -1.94 -22.55
CA LEU A 39 -2.55 -0.68 -22.10
C LEU A 39 -1.47 0.33 -21.68
N ASP A 40 -0.35 -0.14 -21.13
CA ASP A 40 0.80 0.72 -20.82
C ASP A 40 1.31 1.47 -22.04
N HIS A 41 1.55 0.77 -23.16
CA HIS A 41 1.98 1.42 -24.40
C HIS A 41 0.88 2.35 -24.95
N LEU A 42 -0.37 1.89 -24.92
CA LEU A 42 -1.49 2.66 -25.43
C LEU A 42 -1.63 4.00 -24.69
N PHE A 43 -1.52 4.01 -23.37
CA PHE A 43 -1.70 5.22 -22.55
C PHE A 43 -0.41 6.02 -22.36
N ASN A 44 0.78 5.41 -22.43
CA ASN A 44 2.02 6.17 -22.39
C ASN A 44 2.30 6.90 -23.71
N ASP A 45 2.02 6.25 -24.84
CA ASP A 45 2.52 6.70 -26.14
C ASP A 45 1.42 7.33 -27.03
N VAL A 46 0.17 6.84 -26.94
CA VAL A 46 -0.91 7.23 -27.86
C VAL A 46 -1.96 8.11 -27.19
N PHE A 47 -2.39 7.78 -25.97
CA PHE A 47 -3.34 8.57 -25.18
C PHE A 47 -2.78 8.98 -23.81
N PRO A 48 -1.73 9.84 -23.76
CA PRO A 48 -1.09 10.29 -22.51
C PRO A 48 -2.03 10.88 -21.46
N VAL A 49 -3.22 11.34 -21.87
CA VAL A 49 -4.24 11.88 -20.96
C VAL A 49 -4.69 10.87 -19.90
N PHE A 50 -4.65 9.57 -20.21
CA PHE A 50 -5.02 8.49 -19.28
C PHE A 50 -3.85 7.94 -18.46
N ARG A 51 -2.62 8.32 -18.80
CA ARG A 51 -1.40 7.73 -18.22
C ARG A 51 -1.41 7.77 -16.69
N LYS A 52 -1.65 8.94 -16.11
CA LYS A 52 -1.59 9.11 -14.64
C LYS A 52 -2.69 8.30 -13.94
N ALA A 53 -3.91 8.36 -14.45
CA ALA A 53 -5.04 7.61 -13.89
C ALA A 53 -4.80 6.09 -13.99
N TYR A 54 -4.32 5.61 -15.14
CA TYR A 54 -4.01 4.19 -15.33
C TYR A 54 -2.88 3.71 -14.39
N GLN A 55 -1.82 4.49 -14.24
CA GLN A 55 -0.74 4.19 -13.29
C GLN A 55 -1.25 4.19 -11.83
N SER A 56 -2.15 5.11 -11.49
CA SER A 56 -2.80 5.13 -10.17
C SER A 56 -3.62 3.87 -9.92
N PHE A 57 -4.41 3.46 -10.93
CA PHE A 57 -5.18 2.22 -10.91
C PHE A 57 -4.28 0.99 -10.72
N CYS A 58 -3.21 0.85 -11.51
CA CYS A 58 -2.31 -0.29 -11.39
C CYS A 58 -1.69 -0.39 -9.98
N ALA A 59 -1.27 0.74 -9.41
CA ALA A 59 -0.72 0.76 -8.06
C ALA A 59 -1.77 0.44 -6.99
N ALA A 60 -2.98 0.99 -7.12
CA ALA A 60 -4.10 0.68 -6.22
C ALA A 60 -4.49 -0.80 -6.32
N HIS A 61 -4.64 -1.34 -7.52
CA HIS A 61 -4.94 -2.75 -7.76
C HIS A 61 -3.89 -3.67 -7.15
N GLU A 62 -2.61 -3.40 -7.37
CA GLU A 62 -1.53 -4.23 -6.82
C GLU A 62 -1.51 -4.17 -5.29
N PHE A 63 -1.68 -2.98 -4.70
CA PHE A 63 -1.84 -2.83 -3.26
C PHE A 63 -3.12 -3.53 -2.73
N GLY A 64 -4.21 -3.49 -3.49
CA GLY A 64 -5.50 -4.08 -3.13
C GLY A 64 -5.42 -5.57 -2.85
N ARG A 65 -4.44 -6.26 -3.45
CA ARG A 65 -4.19 -7.68 -3.22
C ARG A 65 -3.92 -8.00 -1.74
N ILE A 66 -3.25 -7.12 -0.99
CA ILE A 66 -3.06 -7.33 0.46
C ILE A 66 -4.37 -7.14 1.23
N LEU A 67 -5.22 -6.20 0.80
CA LEU A 67 -6.52 -5.96 1.41
C LEU A 67 -7.45 -7.15 1.19
N ASP A 68 -7.37 -7.81 0.04
CA ASP A 68 -8.17 -9.00 -0.27
C ASP A 68 -7.76 -10.24 0.55
N ILE A 69 -6.50 -10.34 0.98
CA ILE A 69 -6.06 -11.40 1.91
C ILE A 69 -6.59 -11.14 3.33
N LEU A 70 -6.53 -9.87 3.75
CA LEU A 70 -6.77 -9.47 5.14
C LEU A 70 -8.25 -9.30 5.46
N LEU A 71 -9.02 -8.76 4.53
CA LEU A 71 -10.32 -8.18 4.82
C LEU A 71 -11.45 -8.96 4.14
N PRO A 72 -12.42 -9.46 4.91
CA PRO A 72 -13.67 -9.90 4.32
C PRO A 72 -14.39 -8.71 3.67
N GLU A 73 -15.29 -9.01 2.72
CA GLU A 73 -16.18 -7.98 2.16
C GLU A 73 -16.98 -7.28 3.26
N GLY A 74 -16.98 -5.96 3.26
CA GLY A 74 -17.68 -5.16 4.28
C GLY A 74 -17.11 -3.76 4.48
N GLU A 75 -17.66 -3.07 5.48
CA GLU A 75 -17.39 -1.65 5.75
C GLU A 75 -15.89 -1.33 5.91
N VAL A 76 -15.15 -2.15 6.65
CA VAL A 76 -13.71 -1.91 6.89
C VAL A 76 -12.91 -2.00 5.59
N LYS A 77 -13.21 -2.98 4.73
CA LYS A 77 -12.55 -3.13 3.43
C LYS A 77 -12.78 -1.93 2.53
N GLU A 78 -14.03 -1.46 2.46
CA GLU A 78 -14.40 -0.28 1.70
C GLU A 78 -13.73 1.00 2.22
N GLN A 79 -13.65 1.16 3.55
CA GLN A 79 -12.96 2.29 4.17
C GLN A 79 -11.46 2.28 3.84
N LEU A 80 -10.80 1.12 3.90
CA LEU A 80 -9.38 0.98 3.54
C LEU A 80 -9.16 1.27 2.05
N ARG A 81 -9.95 0.67 1.16
CA ARG A 81 -9.88 0.94 -0.29
C ARG A 81 -10.10 2.42 -0.59
N THR A 82 -11.15 3.03 -0.07
CA THR A 82 -11.44 4.46 -0.27
C THR A 82 -10.27 5.33 0.21
N ALA A 83 -9.72 5.02 1.39
CA ALA A 83 -8.58 5.75 1.92
C ALA A 83 -7.30 5.56 1.09
N ALA A 84 -7.09 4.43 0.43
CA ALA A 84 -5.95 4.23 -0.48
C ALA A 84 -6.07 5.04 -1.79
N LEU A 85 -7.29 5.33 -2.24
CA LEU A 85 -7.53 6.19 -3.41
C LEU A 85 -7.43 7.68 -3.07
N SER A 86 -7.48 8.04 -1.78
CA SER A 86 -7.46 9.41 -1.29
C SER A 86 -6.17 9.73 -0.53
N GLY A 87 -5.68 10.96 -0.61
CA GLY A 87 -4.50 11.39 0.16
C GLY A 87 -4.71 11.43 1.68
N ALA A 88 -5.98 11.46 2.11
CA ALA A 88 -6.43 11.59 3.49
C ALA A 88 -7.81 10.95 3.71
N SER A 89 -8.19 10.75 4.97
CA SER A 89 -9.51 10.23 5.36
C SER A 89 -10.10 11.04 6.52
N ASP A 90 -11.37 11.42 6.37
CA ASP A 90 -12.18 11.98 7.46
C ASP A 90 -12.68 10.89 8.42
N VAL A 91 -12.72 9.64 7.96
CA VAL A 91 -13.03 8.48 8.81
C VAL A 91 -11.84 8.20 9.70
N LYS A 92 -12.04 8.22 11.02
CA LYS A 92 -11.03 7.85 12.03
C LYS A 92 -11.44 6.54 12.71
N MET A 93 -10.46 5.74 13.10
CA MET A 93 -10.67 4.40 13.69
C MET A 93 -9.92 4.28 15.03
N VAL A 94 -10.06 5.29 15.88
CA VAL A 94 -9.36 5.37 17.18
C VAL A 94 -10.27 5.07 18.37
N ASP A 95 -11.59 5.18 18.19
CA ASP A 95 -12.56 4.82 19.22
C ASP A 95 -12.59 3.31 19.50
N ASP A 96 -13.13 2.96 20.66
CA ASP A 96 -13.13 1.58 21.19
C ASP A 96 -13.81 0.60 20.22
N ASP A 97 -14.92 0.98 19.59
CA ASP A 97 -15.67 0.11 18.67
C ASP A 97 -14.87 -0.15 17.39
N SER A 98 -14.26 0.88 16.82
CA SER A 98 -13.36 0.74 15.68
C SER A 98 -12.12 -0.10 15.99
N GLN A 99 -11.49 0.09 17.15
CA GLN A 99 -10.31 -0.69 17.52
C GLN A 99 -10.65 -2.15 17.80
N LEU A 100 -11.83 -2.45 18.36
CA LEU A 100 -12.32 -3.82 18.52
C LEU A 100 -12.51 -4.50 17.16
N LYS A 101 -13.20 -3.84 16.22
CA LYS A 101 -13.41 -4.36 14.86
C LYS A 101 -12.09 -4.63 14.13
N LEU A 102 -11.13 -3.70 14.23
CA LEU A 102 -9.81 -3.89 13.63
C LEU A 102 -9.04 -5.02 14.35
N GLY A 103 -9.17 -5.15 15.67
CA GLY A 103 -8.57 -6.25 16.44
C GLY A 103 -9.03 -7.61 15.93
N GLU A 104 -10.34 -7.82 15.81
CA GLU A 104 -10.94 -9.07 15.31
C GLU A 104 -10.41 -9.49 13.93
N ILE A 105 -10.09 -8.51 13.08
CA ILE A 105 -9.56 -8.72 11.73
C ILE A 105 -8.06 -9.03 11.76
N PHE A 106 -7.27 -8.23 12.47
CA PHE A 106 -5.81 -8.24 12.32
C PHE A 106 -5.07 -9.12 13.33
N GLU A 107 -5.62 -9.35 14.52
CA GLU A 107 -5.01 -10.20 15.55
C GLU A 107 -4.67 -11.62 15.07
N PRO A 108 -5.52 -12.31 14.26
CA PRO A 108 -5.20 -13.65 13.77
C PRO A 108 -3.92 -13.73 12.92
N TYR A 109 -3.47 -12.60 12.36
CA TYR A 109 -2.28 -12.53 11.50
C TYR A 109 -1.00 -12.16 12.25
N LEU A 110 -1.09 -11.88 13.56
CA LEU A 110 0.01 -11.38 14.38
C LEU A 110 0.42 -12.35 15.49
N ASP A 111 1.73 -12.41 15.77
CA ASP A 111 2.32 -12.93 17.00
C ASP A 111 2.95 -11.76 17.76
N GLY A 112 2.14 -11.08 18.58
CA GLY A 112 2.51 -9.82 19.21
C GLY A 112 2.75 -8.71 18.16
N TRP A 113 4.03 -8.38 17.91
CA TRP A 113 4.45 -7.33 16.95
C TRP A 113 5.08 -7.89 15.66
N LEU A 114 5.02 -9.21 15.49
CA LEU A 114 5.52 -9.96 14.33
C LEU A 114 4.34 -10.52 13.54
N LEU A 115 4.55 -10.83 12.26
CA LEU A 115 3.57 -11.59 11.48
C LEU A 115 3.64 -13.08 11.84
N GLN A 116 2.49 -13.74 11.82
CA GLN A 116 2.43 -15.21 11.86
C GLN A 116 3.06 -15.81 10.60
N GLU A 117 3.77 -16.93 10.72
CA GLU A 117 4.43 -17.60 9.58
C GLU A 117 3.45 -17.95 8.45
N GLY A 118 2.24 -18.42 8.81
CA GLY A 118 1.20 -18.71 7.83
C GLY A 118 0.78 -17.48 7.03
N HIS A 119 0.76 -16.31 7.65
CA HIS A 119 0.42 -15.07 6.96
C HIS A 119 1.56 -14.54 6.09
N ILE A 120 2.81 -14.69 6.52
CA ILE A 120 3.99 -14.40 5.69
C ILE A 120 3.93 -15.22 4.39
N GLN A 121 3.54 -16.50 4.48
CA GLN A 121 3.37 -17.35 3.31
C GLN A 121 2.22 -16.86 2.41
N GLN A 122 1.07 -16.47 2.97
CA GLN A 122 -0.05 -15.91 2.19
C GLN A 122 0.37 -14.66 1.39
N ILE A 123 1.13 -13.76 2.01
CA ILE A 123 1.65 -12.55 1.33
C ILE A 123 2.66 -12.96 0.24
N THR A 124 3.57 -13.88 0.56
CA THR A 124 4.58 -14.40 -0.38
C THR A 124 3.91 -15.02 -1.61
N ASP A 125 2.87 -15.82 -1.41
CA ASP A 125 2.13 -16.47 -2.50
C ASP A 125 1.34 -15.46 -3.32
N CYS A 126 0.68 -14.52 -2.63
CA CYS A 126 -0.08 -13.49 -3.31
C CYS A 126 0.81 -12.63 -4.20
N TYR A 127 1.96 -12.17 -3.73
CA TYR A 127 2.85 -11.34 -4.55
C TYR A 127 3.88 -12.14 -5.37
N GLU A 128 3.69 -13.45 -5.51
CA GLU A 128 4.54 -14.35 -6.31
C GLU A 128 6.04 -14.24 -5.96
N LEU A 129 6.33 -14.13 -4.66
CA LEU A 129 7.67 -13.83 -4.16
C LEU A 129 8.52 -15.09 -3.92
N GLN A 130 8.05 -16.31 -4.18
CA GLN A 130 8.75 -17.53 -3.73
C GLN A 130 10.19 -17.62 -4.26
N GLU A 131 10.35 -17.36 -5.56
CA GLU A 131 11.59 -17.51 -6.32
C GLU A 131 12.36 -16.19 -6.50
N VAL A 132 11.87 -15.07 -5.93
CA VAL A 132 12.55 -13.77 -6.02
C VAL A 132 13.63 -13.61 -4.96
N SER A 133 14.53 -12.64 -5.16
CA SER A 133 15.65 -12.39 -4.25
C SER A 133 15.18 -11.93 -2.86
N GLY A 134 16.02 -12.13 -1.84
CA GLY A 134 15.74 -11.62 -0.48
C GLY A 134 15.55 -10.10 -0.44
N SER A 135 16.24 -9.35 -1.31
CA SER A 135 16.04 -7.90 -1.45
C SER A 135 14.64 -7.58 -1.97
N GLU A 136 14.19 -8.20 -3.06
CA GLU A 136 12.86 -7.93 -3.64
C GLU A 136 11.72 -8.34 -2.70
N LYS A 137 11.89 -9.44 -1.94
CA LYS A 137 11.01 -9.80 -0.82
C LYS A 137 10.95 -8.66 0.19
N ALA A 138 12.12 -8.22 0.67
CA ALA A 138 12.22 -7.16 1.67
C ALA A 138 11.61 -5.85 1.20
N GLU A 139 11.85 -5.41 -0.04
CA GLU A 139 11.25 -4.20 -0.61
C GLU A 139 9.72 -4.28 -0.66
N THR A 140 9.16 -5.45 -0.96
CA THR A 140 7.71 -5.68 -0.99
C THR A 140 7.10 -5.56 0.41
N PHE A 141 7.64 -6.30 1.38
CA PHE A 141 7.22 -6.21 2.78
C PHE A 141 7.41 -4.78 3.34
N PHE A 142 8.48 -4.09 2.95
CA PHE A 142 8.75 -2.72 3.35
C PHE A 142 7.68 -1.76 2.83
N CYS A 143 7.36 -1.81 1.52
CA CYS A 143 6.36 -0.92 0.92
C CYS A 143 4.98 -1.13 1.54
N LEU A 144 4.60 -2.39 1.81
CA LEU A 144 3.38 -2.71 2.54
C LEU A 144 3.42 -2.16 3.97
N GLY A 145 4.54 -2.33 4.68
CA GLY A 145 4.73 -1.80 6.03
C GLY A 145 4.59 -0.27 6.10
N ALA A 146 5.17 0.43 5.12
CA ALA A 146 5.01 1.87 4.98
C ALA A 146 3.55 2.27 4.71
N ALA A 147 2.81 1.50 3.90
CA ALA A 147 1.41 1.74 3.61
C ALA A 147 0.53 1.58 4.87
N PHE A 148 0.77 0.56 5.69
CA PHE A 148 0.05 0.40 6.96
C PHE A 148 0.48 1.42 8.03
N CYS A 149 1.72 1.92 8.00
CA CYS A 149 2.09 3.11 8.77
C CYS A 149 1.23 4.31 8.38
N ARG A 150 1.03 4.54 7.07
CA ARG A 150 0.18 5.63 6.57
C ARG A 150 -1.28 5.46 7.01
N TYR A 151 -1.84 4.26 6.92
CA TYR A 151 -3.18 3.99 7.45
C TYR A 151 -3.32 4.37 8.93
N SER A 152 -2.32 4.04 9.75
CA SER A 152 -2.34 4.36 11.18
C SER A 152 -2.09 5.84 11.51
N SER A 153 -1.78 6.67 10.51
CA SER A 153 -1.41 8.08 10.70
C SER A 153 -2.60 9.01 10.86
N SER A 154 -2.34 10.22 11.37
CA SER A 154 -3.33 11.28 11.51
C SER A 154 -3.99 11.69 10.19
N ALA A 155 -3.29 11.49 9.06
CA ALA A 155 -3.83 11.79 7.74
C ALA A 155 -4.94 10.82 7.33
N VAL A 156 -4.90 9.57 7.83
CA VAL A 156 -5.83 8.51 7.42
C VAL A 156 -6.74 8.11 8.58
N PHE A 157 -6.46 7.04 9.32
CA PHE A 157 -7.37 6.55 10.37
C PHE A 157 -7.02 6.98 11.79
N GLY A 158 -5.85 7.58 11.99
CA GLY A 158 -5.46 8.18 13.27
C GLY A 158 -5.92 9.62 13.43
N THR A 159 -5.69 10.16 14.62
CA THR A 159 -5.77 11.58 14.96
C THR A 159 -4.37 12.11 15.28
N GLU A 160 -4.25 13.38 15.68
CA GLU A 160 -2.97 13.93 16.16
C GLU A 160 -2.44 13.23 17.42
N TRP A 161 -3.33 12.65 18.23
CA TRP A 161 -3.01 12.14 19.57
C TRP A 161 -3.13 10.63 19.67
N GLU A 162 -3.88 10.01 18.76
CA GLU A 162 -4.22 8.60 18.81
C GLU A 162 -4.06 7.96 17.44
N SER A 163 -3.69 6.69 17.44
CA SER A 163 -3.50 5.92 16.21
C SER A 163 -4.01 4.50 16.43
N PRO A 164 -4.69 3.88 15.44
CA PRO A 164 -5.19 2.52 15.57
C PRO A 164 -4.05 1.55 15.91
N GLN A 165 -4.06 0.98 17.11
CA GLN A 165 -2.90 0.25 17.63
C GLN A 165 -2.59 -0.99 16.79
N ILE A 166 -3.61 -1.73 16.38
CA ILE A 166 -3.44 -2.96 15.62
C ILE A 166 -2.86 -2.72 14.21
N LEU A 167 -3.16 -1.56 13.59
CA LEU A 167 -2.54 -1.17 12.31
C LEU A 167 -1.05 -0.84 12.47
N ARG A 168 -0.66 -0.22 13.59
CA ARG A 168 0.77 -0.07 13.95
C ARG A 168 1.44 -1.42 14.18
N GLY A 169 0.74 -2.33 14.85
CA GLY A 169 1.17 -3.72 15.06
C GLY A 169 1.45 -4.43 13.74
N TYR A 170 0.51 -4.33 12.80
CA TYR A 170 0.64 -4.93 11.48
C TYR A 170 1.76 -4.30 10.64
N ALA A 171 1.88 -2.97 10.65
CA ALA A 171 3.00 -2.27 10.02
C ALA A 171 4.37 -2.71 10.59
N SER A 172 4.45 -2.88 11.92
CA SER A 172 5.65 -3.42 12.58
C SER A 172 5.96 -4.83 12.08
N GLY A 173 4.97 -5.72 12.04
CA GLY A 173 5.17 -7.09 11.57
C GLY A 173 5.73 -7.15 10.14
N LEU A 174 5.17 -6.34 9.23
CA LEU A 174 5.65 -6.24 7.85
C LEU A 174 7.09 -5.73 7.77
N LEU A 175 7.45 -4.68 8.53
CA LEU A 175 8.80 -4.12 8.53
C LEU A 175 9.84 -5.04 9.20
N GLU A 176 9.44 -5.76 10.24
CA GLU A 176 10.26 -6.82 10.87
C GLU A 176 10.56 -7.94 9.87
N GLU A 177 9.55 -8.35 9.11
CA GLU A 177 9.72 -9.35 8.06
C GLU A 177 10.63 -8.85 6.95
N ALA A 178 10.47 -7.61 6.49
CA ALA A 178 11.37 -6.98 5.52
C ALA A 178 12.83 -6.97 6.03
N HIS A 179 13.04 -6.57 7.29
CA HIS A 179 14.36 -6.54 7.90
C HIS A 179 14.95 -7.95 8.00
N ARG A 180 14.16 -8.96 8.38
CA ARG A 180 14.61 -10.36 8.44
C ARG A 180 15.07 -10.89 7.09
N GLN A 181 14.39 -10.52 6.01
CA GLN A 181 14.73 -10.96 4.64
C GLN A 181 15.99 -10.27 4.12
N HIS A 182 16.15 -8.97 4.35
CA HIS A 182 17.32 -8.22 3.89
C HIS A 182 17.63 -7.01 4.80
N PRO A 183 18.41 -7.19 5.89
CA PRO A 183 18.71 -6.10 6.83
C PRO A 183 19.35 -4.88 6.16
N ALA A 184 20.25 -5.11 5.19
CA ALA A 184 20.95 -4.04 4.49
C ALA A 184 20.01 -3.05 3.77
N LEU A 185 18.75 -3.45 3.48
CA LEU A 185 17.70 -2.56 2.96
C LEU A 185 17.48 -1.35 3.89
N PHE A 186 17.67 -1.50 5.19
CA PHE A 186 17.41 -0.47 6.21
C PHE A 186 18.64 0.41 6.51
N ALA A 187 19.78 0.17 5.86
CA ALA A 187 20.96 1.00 6.06
C ALA A 187 20.71 2.46 5.61
N ALA A 188 21.15 3.41 6.43
CA ALA A 188 21.14 4.83 6.09
C ALA A 188 22.53 5.45 6.39
N ALA A 189 22.79 6.67 5.90
CA ALA A 189 24.11 7.31 6.03
C ALA A 189 24.62 7.38 7.49
N ASP A 190 23.70 7.59 8.43
CA ASP A 190 24.00 7.79 9.85
C ASP A 190 23.49 6.65 10.76
N PHE A 191 22.94 5.56 10.19
CA PHE A 191 22.35 4.46 10.95
C PHE A 191 22.71 3.10 10.36
N THR A 192 23.11 2.17 11.21
CA THR A 192 23.11 0.74 10.88
C THR A 192 21.68 0.23 10.68
N PRO A 193 21.49 -0.87 9.92
CA PRO A 193 20.19 -1.54 9.81
C PRO A 193 19.48 -1.76 11.14
N GLU A 194 20.19 -2.25 12.15
CA GLU A 194 19.65 -2.56 13.46
C GLU A 194 19.24 -1.30 14.24
N GLU A 195 20.03 -0.22 14.17
CA GLU A 195 19.66 1.06 14.78
C GLU A 195 18.42 1.66 14.11
N ARG A 196 18.35 1.60 12.77
CA ARG A 196 17.18 2.06 12.02
C ARG A 196 15.94 1.27 12.38
N MET A 197 16.04 -0.06 12.44
CA MET A 197 14.93 -0.91 12.85
C MET A 197 14.55 -0.69 14.33
N GLY A 198 15.52 -0.39 15.20
CA GLY A 198 15.29 0.00 16.58
C GLY A 198 14.46 1.28 16.72
N ASP A 199 14.76 2.33 15.94
CA ASP A 199 13.96 3.56 15.90
C ASP A 199 12.54 3.28 15.38
N ILE A 200 12.40 2.51 14.29
CA ILE A 200 11.09 2.11 13.74
C ILE A 200 10.24 1.38 14.81
N ARG A 201 10.83 0.41 15.52
CA ARG A 201 10.16 -0.30 16.63
C ARG A 201 9.74 0.67 17.73
N GLY A 202 10.62 1.57 18.15
CA GLY A 202 10.31 2.55 19.19
C GLY A 202 9.13 3.46 18.83
N ARG A 203 9.02 3.85 17.56
CA ARG A 203 7.92 4.69 17.05
C ARG A 203 6.60 3.93 16.94
N LEU A 204 6.63 2.70 16.42
CA LEU A 204 5.41 1.90 16.23
C LEU A 204 4.86 1.33 17.54
N ARG A 205 5.73 0.90 18.44
CA ARG A 205 5.35 0.24 19.70
C ARG A 205 4.98 1.23 20.81
N GLY A 206 5.42 2.48 20.67
CA GLY A 206 5.42 3.44 21.75
C GLY A 206 6.48 3.03 22.77
N GLY A 207 7.64 3.70 22.76
CA GLY A 207 8.69 3.44 23.73
C GLY A 207 8.22 3.66 25.19
N ASP A 208 9.00 3.16 26.15
CA ASP A 208 8.76 3.15 27.61
C ASP A 208 8.63 4.54 28.29
N GLY A 209 8.28 5.60 27.56
CA GLY A 209 8.21 6.98 28.04
C GLY A 209 7.01 7.80 27.56
N GLY A 210 6.02 7.22 26.89
CA GLY A 210 4.76 7.90 26.57
C GLY A 210 4.84 9.02 25.53
N HIS A 211 5.94 9.14 24.79
CA HIS A 211 6.02 10.05 23.65
C HIS A 211 5.43 9.38 22.42
N PHE A 212 4.19 9.76 22.08
CA PHE A 212 3.55 9.43 20.82
C PHE A 212 4.41 9.95 19.66
N THR A 213 5.18 9.08 19.01
CA THR A 213 5.89 9.47 17.80
C THR A 213 4.95 9.25 16.62
N CYS A 214 4.41 10.36 16.10
CA CYS A 214 3.39 10.37 15.05
C CYS A 214 3.77 9.42 13.90
N THR A 215 2.93 8.41 13.67
CA THR A 215 3.08 7.45 12.56
C THR A 215 3.06 8.12 11.19
N ALA A 216 2.54 9.36 11.09
CA ALA A 216 2.70 10.19 9.89
C ALA A 216 4.18 10.47 9.59
N VAL A 217 4.95 10.91 10.59
CA VAL A 217 6.39 11.19 10.43
C VAL A 217 7.14 9.91 10.06
N LEU A 218 6.79 8.78 10.68
CA LEU A 218 7.41 7.50 10.31
C LEU A 218 7.05 7.11 8.87
N SER A 219 5.80 7.26 8.46
CA SER A 219 5.37 6.99 7.08
C SER A 219 6.19 7.79 6.09
N ASP A 220 6.36 9.10 6.31
CA ASP A 220 7.12 9.98 5.42
C ASP A 220 8.60 9.54 5.34
N ILE A 221 9.20 9.19 6.48
CA ILE A 221 10.57 8.68 6.57
C ILE A 221 10.75 7.37 5.78
N LEU A 222 9.78 6.46 5.85
CA LEU A 222 9.82 5.18 5.13
C LEU A 222 9.64 5.40 3.63
N VAL A 223 8.72 6.27 3.22
CA VAL A 223 8.47 6.60 1.81
C VAL A 223 9.71 7.27 1.20
N GLU A 224 10.30 8.27 1.85
CA GLU A 224 11.53 8.93 1.35
C GLU A 224 12.68 7.91 1.19
N HIS A 225 12.80 6.97 2.12
CA HIS A 225 13.79 5.90 2.03
C HIS A 225 13.53 4.98 0.83
N ALA A 226 12.28 4.59 0.60
CA ALA A 226 11.88 3.75 -0.52
C ALA A 226 12.06 4.45 -1.87
N GLU A 227 11.72 5.74 -1.96
CA GLU A 227 11.91 6.55 -3.17
C GLU A 227 13.39 6.63 -3.57
N LYS A 228 14.28 6.73 -2.59
CA LYS A 228 15.72 6.83 -2.85
C LYS A 228 16.36 5.50 -3.26
N ASN A 229 15.90 4.39 -2.68
CA ASN A 229 16.60 3.10 -2.78
C ASN A 229 15.92 2.09 -3.71
N PHE A 230 14.59 2.08 -3.76
CA PHE A 230 13.79 1.13 -4.55
C PHE A 230 12.50 1.77 -5.11
N PRO A 231 12.62 2.89 -5.87
CA PRO A 231 11.48 3.68 -6.33
C PRO A 231 10.51 2.91 -7.22
N GLN A 232 10.99 1.92 -7.98
CA GLN A 232 10.14 1.10 -8.83
C GLN A 232 9.19 0.23 -8.00
N ARG A 233 9.68 -0.36 -6.90
CA ARG A 233 8.84 -1.17 -6.02
C ARG A 233 7.79 -0.31 -5.30
N LEU A 234 8.20 0.85 -4.81
CA LEU A 234 7.28 1.83 -4.23
C LEU A 234 6.22 2.28 -5.25
N ALA A 235 6.63 2.55 -6.49
CA ALA A 235 5.75 2.98 -7.57
C ALA A 235 4.70 1.92 -7.98
N THR A 236 4.94 0.66 -7.65
CA THR A 236 4.02 -0.45 -7.91
C THR A 236 3.10 -0.73 -6.72
N LEU A 237 3.62 -0.69 -5.49
CA LEU A 237 2.89 -1.18 -4.31
C LEU A 237 2.30 -0.11 -3.40
N TYR A 238 2.79 1.13 -3.46
CA TYR A 238 2.33 2.18 -2.56
C TYR A 238 1.27 3.04 -3.25
N PRO A 239 0.09 3.27 -2.64
CA PRO A 239 -0.97 4.03 -3.29
C PRO A 239 -0.50 5.39 -3.81
N MET A 240 -0.86 5.72 -5.07
CA MET A 240 -0.37 6.94 -5.72
C MET A 240 -0.83 8.22 -5.00
N ALA A 241 -2.01 8.19 -4.37
CA ALA A 241 -2.55 9.33 -3.62
C ALA A 241 -1.72 9.69 -2.37
N TRP A 242 -0.83 8.80 -1.92
CA TRP A 242 -0.01 8.98 -0.73
C TRP A 242 1.45 9.35 -1.03
N ARG A 243 1.82 9.46 -2.30
CA ARG A 243 3.16 9.86 -2.76
C ARG A 243 3.28 11.37 -2.86
#